data_AF-A0A6L7RXZ0-F1
#
_entry.id   AF-A0A6L7RXZ0-F1
#
_cell.length_a   1.000
_cell.length_b   1.000
_cell.length_c   1.000
_cell.angle_alpha   90.00
_cell.angle_beta   90.00
_cell.angle_gamma   90.00
#
_symmetry.space_group_name_H-M   'P 1'
#
loop_
_entity.id
_entity.type
_entity.pdbx_description
1 polymer ?
#
loop_
_entity_poly.entity_id
_entity_poly.type
_entity_poly.pdbx_seq_one_letter_code
_entity_poly.pdbx_strand_id
1 'polypeptide(L)' 'RNARRVTRENPRGPRNGAVKVIRGGSYLCHESYCNRYRVGARTSNTPDSSTGNMGFRVVVTT' A
#
# COMPACT_ATOMS: atom_id res chain seq x y z
N ARG A 1 19.41 5.76 -17.12
CA ARG A 1 20.05 4.97 -16.03
C ARG A 1 19.90 5.64 -14.65
N ASN A 2 20.08 6.96 -14.51
CA ASN A 2 19.93 7.67 -13.22
C ASN A 2 18.53 7.61 -12.58
N ALA A 3 17.45 7.69 -13.36
CA ALA A 3 16.08 7.66 -12.83
C ALA A 3 15.72 6.38 -12.05
N ARG A 4 16.36 5.24 -12.37
CA ARG A 4 16.10 3.94 -11.71
C ARG A 4 16.70 3.87 -10.30
N ARG A 5 17.73 4.69 -10.01
CA ARG A 5 18.36 4.77 -8.69
C ARG A 5 17.50 5.57 -7.71
N VAL A 6 16.90 6.66 -8.19
CA VAL A 6 15.97 7.52 -7.44
C VAL A 6 14.77 6.73 -6.88
N THR A 7 14.27 5.73 -7.61
CA THR A 7 13.15 4.89 -7.15
C THR A 7 13.55 3.80 -6.16
N ARG A 8 14.85 3.58 -5.94
CA ARG A 8 15.39 2.52 -5.06
C ARG A 8 15.87 3.05 -3.72
N GLU A 9 16.32 4.30 -3.67
CA GLU A 9 16.77 4.98 -2.45
C GLU A 9 15.62 5.80 -1.85
N ASN A 10 15.04 5.35 -0.73
CA ASN A 10 13.96 6.02 0.02
C ASN A 10 12.80 6.58 -0.83
N PRO A 11 12.15 5.78 -1.71
CA PRO A 11 11.07 6.25 -2.56
C PRO A 11 9.83 6.62 -1.74
N ARG A 12 9.39 7.88 -1.85
CA ARG A 12 8.16 8.40 -1.18
C ARG A 12 6.87 8.23 -2.00
N GLY A 13 6.98 7.77 -3.25
CA GLY A 13 5.86 7.70 -4.19
C GLY A 13 5.61 9.04 -4.91
N PRO A 14 4.55 9.13 -5.74
CA PRO A 14 4.19 10.37 -6.43
C PRO A 14 3.77 11.47 -5.45
N ARG A 15 4.05 12.73 -5.79
CA ARG A 15 3.69 13.90 -4.95
C ARG A 15 2.17 14.07 -4.79
N ASN A 16 1.42 13.80 -5.86
CA ASN A 16 -0.02 13.99 -5.94
C ASN A 16 -0.73 12.67 -6.26
N GLY A 17 -1.98 12.52 -5.83
CA GLY A 17 -2.84 11.39 -6.14
C GLY A 17 -4.13 11.41 -5.33
N ALA A 18 -5.22 10.91 -5.92
CA ALA A 18 -6.54 10.86 -5.28
C ALA A 18 -6.70 9.71 -4.28
N VAL A 19 -5.80 8.71 -4.31
CA VAL A 19 -5.86 7.50 -3.48
C VAL A 19 -4.55 7.26 -2.75
N LYS A 20 -4.62 6.51 -1.64
CA LYS A 20 -3.47 6.10 -0.82
C LYS A 20 -3.26 4.59 -0.88
N VAL A 21 -2.01 4.17 -0.73
CA VAL A 21 -1.61 2.76 -0.85
C VAL A 21 -2.01 1.98 0.40
N ILE A 22 -2.56 0.79 0.20
CA ILE A 22 -2.90 -0.19 1.25
C ILE A 22 -2.15 -1.49 0.96
N ARG A 23 -1.66 -2.15 2.01
CA ARG A 23 -0.81 -3.35 1.96
C ARG A 23 -1.27 -4.37 3.00
N GLY A 24 -0.99 -5.64 2.74
CA GLY A 24 -1.16 -6.73 3.71
C GLY A 24 -2.42 -7.57 3.54
N GLY A 25 -3.44 -7.06 2.81
CA GLY A 25 -4.73 -7.74 2.71
C GLY A 25 -5.54 -7.63 4.01
N SER A 26 -6.54 -8.48 4.16
CA SER A 26 -7.41 -8.55 5.34
C SER A 26 -7.89 -9.98 5.59
N TYR A 27 -8.60 -10.20 6.69
CA TYR A 27 -9.19 -11.50 7.05
C TYR A 27 -10.23 -12.03 6.04
N LEU A 28 -10.66 -11.21 5.08
CA LEU A 28 -11.56 -11.63 4.02
C LEU A 28 -10.79 -12.27 2.85
N CYS A 29 -9.50 -11.93 2.65
CA CYS A 29 -8.77 -12.36 1.45
C CYS A 29 -8.72 -13.89 1.33
N HIS A 30 -8.99 -14.40 0.13
CA HIS A 30 -8.96 -15.82 -0.19
C HIS A 30 -8.42 -16.02 -1.62
N GLU A 31 -7.72 -17.13 -1.87
CA GLU A 31 -7.07 -17.41 -3.15
C GLU A 31 -8.03 -17.34 -4.35
N SER A 32 -9.28 -17.79 -4.18
CA SER A 32 -10.28 -17.81 -5.24
C SER A 32 -10.67 -16.44 -5.81
N TYR A 33 -10.42 -15.33 -5.10
CA TYR A 33 -10.86 -14.01 -5.56
C TYR A 33 -9.95 -12.83 -5.17
N CYS A 34 -9.17 -12.96 -4.11
CA CYS A 34 -8.27 -11.93 -3.64
C CYS A 34 -7.00 -12.53 -3.01
N ASN A 35 -5.94 -12.60 -3.80
CA ASN A 35 -4.62 -13.05 -3.38
C ASN A 35 -3.74 -11.92 -2.78
N ARG A 36 -4.36 -10.85 -2.26
CA ARG A 36 -3.65 -9.62 -1.82
C ARG A 36 -3.00 -9.71 -0.43
N TYR A 37 -3.09 -10.86 0.24
CA TYR A 37 -2.33 -11.16 1.46
C TYR A 37 -0.82 -11.29 1.22
N ARG A 38 -0.39 -11.47 -0.03
CA ARG A 38 1.03 -11.60 -0.40
C ARG A 38 1.81 -10.31 -0.09
N VAL A 39 3.04 -10.45 0.40
CA VAL A 39 3.95 -9.31 0.68
C VAL A 39 4.14 -8.39 -0.53
N GLY A 40 4.11 -8.93 -1.74
CA GLY A 40 4.22 -8.16 -2.99
C GLY A 40 2.96 -7.37 -3.37
N ALA A 41 1.77 -7.71 -2.87
CA ALA A 41 0.49 -7.21 -3.36
C ALA A 41 0.11 -5.81 -2.83
N ARG A 42 -0.40 -4.94 -3.71
CA ARG A 42 -0.82 -3.56 -3.40
C ARG A 42 -2.28 -3.37 -3.77
N THR A 43 -2.98 -2.54 -3.01
CA THR A 43 -4.25 -1.94 -3.41
C THR A 43 -4.27 -0.47 -2.99
N SER A 44 -5.35 0.24 -3.25
CA SER A 44 -5.50 1.64 -2.87
C SER A 44 -6.96 1.98 -2.60
N ASN A 45 -7.19 3.01 -1.78
CA ASN A 45 -8.51 3.61 -1.59
C ASN A 45 -8.39 5.13 -1.40
N THR A 46 -9.50 5.85 -1.49
CA THR A 46 -9.52 7.29 -1.16
C THR A 46 -9.20 7.50 0.33
N PRO A 47 -8.56 8.62 0.72
CA PRO A 47 -8.14 8.84 2.11
C PRO A 47 -9.28 8.93 3.13
N ASP A 48 -10.49 9.24 2.67
CA ASP A 48 -11.72 9.42 3.44
C ASP A 48 -12.56 8.13 3.55
N SER A 49 -12.25 7.10 2.75
CA SER A 49 -12.95 5.82 2.80
C SER A 49 -12.55 4.99 4.02
N SER A 50 -13.53 4.34 4.67
CA SER A 50 -13.32 3.41 5.78
C SER A 50 -14.10 2.11 5.61
N THR A 51 -13.55 1.01 6.11
CA THR A 51 -14.20 -0.31 6.18
C THR A 51 -13.68 -1.07 7.41
N GLY A 52 -14.45 -2.04 7.92
CA GLY A 52 -14.08 -2.83 9.11
C GLY A 52 -12.89 -3.78 8.93
N ASN A 53 -12.40 -3.95 7.70
CA ASN A 53 -11.27 -4.82 7.36
C ASN A 53 -10.00 -4.05 6.98
N MET A 54 -9.96 -2.73 7.22
CA MET A 54 -8.80 -1.87 6.95
C MET A 54 -8.35 -1.16 8.23
N GLY A 55 -7.03 -1.12 8.45
CA GLY A 55 -6.39 -0.42 9.56
C GLY A 55 -4.98 0.03 9.19
N PHE A 56 -4.22 0.56 10.15
CA PHE A 56 -2.85 1.05 9.92
C PHE A 56 -1.90 0.76 11.09
N ARG A 57 -0.60 0.84 10.80
CA ARG A 57 0.47 0.86 11.80
C ARG A 57 1.41 2.03 11.52
N VAL A 58 2.01 2.58 12.57
CA VAL A 58 2.93 3.72 12.47
C VAL A 58 4.39 3.27 12.39
N VAL A 59 5.25 4.18 11.94
CA VAL A 59 6.70 4.05 11.96
C VAL A 59 7.27 5.41 12.37
N VAL A 60 8.31 5.41 13.19
CA VAL A 60 9.09 6.60 13.55
C VAL A 60 10.47 6.49 12.90
N THR A 61 10.96 7.59 12.34
CA THR A 61 12.34 7.66 11.83
C THR A 61 13.27 7.70 13.04
N THR A 62 14.18 6.74 13.12
CA THR A 62 15.27 6.74 14.10
C THR A 62 16.43 7.59 13.59
#